data_AF-A0A847DTF5-F1
#
_entry.id   AF-A0A847DTF5-F1
#
_cell.length_a   1.000
_cell.length_b   1.000
_cell.length_c   1.000
_cell.angle_alpha   90.00
_cell.angle_beta   90.00
_cell.angle_gamma   90.00
#
_symmetry.space_group_name_H-M   'P 1'
#
loop_
_entity.id
_entity.type
_entity.pdbx_description
1 polymer ?
#
loop_
_entity_poly.entity_id
_entity_poly.type
_entity_poly.pdbx_seq_one_letter_code
_entity_poly.pdbx_strand_id
1 'polypeptide(L)'
;LGWAGAHRLYLGWRFWWIYPVVAMPTMGLALAAGGDAWFRHPGFLIASLVVVVGMLEAILICLTPDADWDARHNPDSGIQSDNRWSVVLIAIAALLLGTILLMAVLAIGLEGYFEATRTRTM
;
A
#
# COMPACT_ATOMS: atom_id res chain seq x y z
N LEU A 1 -8.47 3.11 2.08
CA LEU A 1 -8.49 4.05 0.94
C LEU A 1 -7.25 3.91 0.04
N GLY A 2 -6.03 3.79 0.59
CA GLY A 2 -4.80 3.60 -0.20
C GLY A 2 -4.73 2.29 -1.01
N TRP A 3 -5.15 1.15 -0.44
CA TRP A 3 -5.12 -0.14 -1.13
C TRP A 3 -5.99 -0.23 -2.40
N ALA A 4 -7.08 0.54 -2.44
CA ALA A 4 -8.00 0.60 -3.57
C ALA A 4 -7.61 1.66 -4.61
N GLY A 5 -6.49 2.38 -4.42
CA GLY A 5 -6.08 3.47 -5.32
C GLY A 5 -6.97 4.71 -5.24
N ALA A 6 -7.87 4.82 -4.25
CA ALA A 6 -8.84 5.90 -4.17
C ALA A 6 -8.18 7.28 -3.91
N HIS A 7 -6.97 7.30 -3.34
CA HIS A 7 -6.19 8.54 -3.25
C HIS A 7 -5.65 9.00 -4.62
N ARG A 8 -5.26 8.07 -5.50
CA ARG A 8 -4.88 8.37 -6.89
C ARG A 8 -6.09 8.76 -7.74
N LEU A 9 -7.27 8.20 -7.46
CA LEU A 9 -8.55 8.64 -8.04
C LEU A 9 -8.85 10.10 -7.63
N TYR A 10 -8.70 10.42 -6.34
CA TYR A 10 -8.87 11.78 -5.83
C TYR A 10 -7.89 12.77 -6.46
N LEU A 11 -6.65 12.35 -6.72
CA LEU A 11 -5.62 13.15 -7.40
C LEU A 11 -5.71 13.15 -8.93
N GLY A 12 -6.72 12.51 -9.53
CA GLY A 12 -6.91 12.48 -10.98
C GLY A 12 -5.83 11.73 -11.78
N TRP A 13 -5.03 10.87 -11.12
CA TRP A 13 -3.94 10.16 -11.77
C TRP A 13 -4.43 9.05 -12.72
N ARG A 14 -3.93 9.06 -13.98
CA ARG A 14 -4.35 8.15 -15.07
C ARG A 14 -4.22 6.65 -14.77
N PHE A 15 -3.38 6.29 -13.80
CA PHE A 15 -3.08 4.90 -13.43
C PHE A 15 -3.58 4.51 -12.03
N TRP A 16 -4.62 5.19 -11.52
CA TRP A 16 -5.22 4.87 -10.22
C TRP A 16 -5.74 3.43 -10.13
N TRP A 17 -6.24 2.89 -11.25
CA TRP A 17 -6.86 1.57 -11.35
C TRP A 17 -5.87 0.41 -11.24
N ILE A 18 -4.55 0.64 -11.37
CA ILE A 18 -3.54 -0.44 -11.29
C ILE A 18 -3.56 -1.10 -9.91
N TYR A 19 -3.79 -0.33 -8.84
CA TYR A 19 -3.79 -0.82 -7.47
C TYR A 19 -4.91 -1.85 -7.24
N PRO A 20 -6.19 -1.51 -7.48
CA PRO A 20 -7.27 -2.48 -7.32
C PRO A 20 -7.20 -3.62 -8.36
N VAL A 21 -6.76 -3.34 -9.60
CA VAL A 21 -6.67 -4.38 -10.65
C VAL A 21 -5.57 -5.40 -10.36
N VAL A 22 -4.51 -5.05 -9.65
CA VAL A 22 -3.49 -6.01 -9.22
C VAL A 22 -3.85 -6.66 -7.90
N ALA A 23 -4.24 -5.87 -6.88
CA ALA A 23 -4.43 -6.38 -5.53
C ALA A 23 -5.68 -7.27 -5.39
N MET A 24 -6.80 -6.93 -6.06
CA MET A 24 -8.05 -7.70 -5.92
C MET A 24 -7.95 -9.10 -6.51
N PRO A 25 -7.44 -9.30 -7.75
CA PRO A 25 -7.31 -10.64 -8.31
C PRO A 25 -6.27 -11.49 -7.57
N THR A 26 -5.15 -10.91 -7.14
CA THR A 26 -4.11 -11.69 -6.44
C THR A 26 -4.53 -12.11 -5.04
N MET A 27 -5.26 -11.24 -4.32
CA MET A 27 -5.87 -11.60 -3.05
C MET A 27 -7.01 -12.62 -3.24
N GLY A 28 -7.85 -12.44 -4.27
CA GLY A 28 -8.91 -13.38 -4.61
C GLY A 28 -8.37 -14.78 -4.93
N LEU A 29 -7.28 -14.87 -5.69
CA LEU A 29 -6.57 -16.12 -5.95
C LEU A 29 -5.99 -16.73 -4.67
N ALA A 30 -5.40 -15.91 -3.80
CA ALA A 30 -4.86 -16.39 -2.51
C ALA A 30 -5.95 -16.99 -1.62
N LEU A 31 -7.10 -16.35 -1.53
CA LEU A 31 -8.24 -16.84 -0.75
C LEU A 31 -8.88 -18.08 -1.39
N ALA A 32 -8.97 -18.13 -2.71
CA ALA A 32 -9.56 -19.26 -3.42
C ALA A 32 -8.68 -20.53 -3.40
N ALA A 33 -7.35 -20.36 -3.43
CA ALA A 33 -6.40 -21.47 -3.45
C ALA A 33 -5.91 -21.90 -2.05
N GLY A 34 -6.08 -21.04 -1.05
CA GLY A 34 -5.27 -21.06 0.16
C GLY A 34 -5.75 -21.88 1.36
N GLY A 35 -7.02 -22.30 1.41
CA GLY A 35 -7.58 -22.93 2.62
C GLY A 35 -7.24 -22.15 3.90
N ASP A 36 -6.80 -22.83 4.96
CA ASP A 36 -6.40 -22.20 6.23
C ASP A 36 -5.11 -21.36 6.16
N ALA A 37 -4.30 -21.53 5.11
CA ALA A 37 -2.97 -20.91 4.97
C ALA A 37 -2.87 -19.93 3.78
N TRP A 38 -3.97 -19.27 3.42
CA TRP A 38 -4.07 -18.31 2.31
C TRP A 38 -3.01 -17.19 2.34
N PHE A 39 -2.54 -16.80 3.52
CA PHE A 39 -1.48 -15.80 3.71
C PHE A 39 -0.09 -16.27 3.25
N ARG A 40 0.13 -17.58 3.07
CA ARG A 40 1.37 -18.13 2.48
C ARG A 40 1.34 -18.14 0.95
N HIS A 41 0.17 -17.92 0.34
CA HIS A 41 0.04 -17.93 -1.11
C HIS A 41 0.76 -16.71 -1.72
N PRO A 42 1.50 -16.86 -2.84
CA PRO A 42 2.22 -15.74 -3.46
C PRO A 42 1.30 -14.57 -3.86
N GLY A 43 0.03 -14.84 -4.15
CA GLY A 43 -0.98 -13.82 -4.40
C GLY A 43 -1.18 -12.85 -3.23
N PHE A 44 -1.10 -13.33 -1.99
CA PHE A 44 -1.18 -12.49 -0.79
C PHE A 44 0.04 -11.58 -0.65
N LEU A 45 1.24 -12.09 -0.96
CA LEU A 45 2.47 -11.29 -0.93
C LEU A 45 2.40 -10.14 -1.94
N ILE A 46 1.90 -10.41 -3.15
CA ILE A 46 1.72 -9.40 -4.20
C ILE A 46 0.67 -8.36 -3.77
N ALA A 47 -0.48 -8.82 -3.25
CA ALA A 47 -1.52 -7.92 -2.76
C ALA A 47 -1.00 -7.01 -1.62
N SER A 48 -0.24 -7.58 -0.69
CA SER A 48 0.35 -6.84 0.43
C SER A 48 1.39 -5.83 -0.03
N LEU A 49 2.18 -6.14 -1.06
CA LEU A 49 3.12 -5.19 -1.66
C LEU A 49 2.40 -3.94 -2.20
N VAL A 50 1.27 -4.12 -2.87
CA VAL A 50 0.44 -2.99 -3.35
C VAL A 50 -0.02 -2.10 -2.19
N VAL A 51 -0.40 -2.71 -1.06
CA VAL A 51 -0.78 -1.97 0.16
C VAL A 51 0.41 -1.18 0.72
N VAL A 52 1.59 -1.79 0.81
CA VAL A 52 2.82 -1.13 1.29
C VAL A 52 3.17 0.07 0.41
N VAL A 53 3.12 -0.08 -0.91
CA VAL A 53 3.38 1.03 -1.84
C VAL A 53 2.35 2.14 -1.65
N GLY A 54 1.06 1.82 -1.51
CA GLY A 54 0.03 2.82 -1.23
C GLY A 54 0.24 3.55 0.10
N MET A 55 0.82 2.88 1.09
CA MET A 55 1.15 3.47 2.39
C MET A 55 2.35 4.41 2.28
N LEU A 56 3.37 4.03 1.50
CA LEU A 56 4.50 4.90 1.18
C LEU A 56 4.04 6.16 0.44
N GLU A 57 3.17 6.03 -0.55
CA GLU A 57 2.58 7.18 -1.24
C GLU A 57 1.83 8.09 -0.28
N ALA A 58 1.00 7.53 0.61
CA ALA A 58 0.30 8.33 1.61
C ALA A 58 1.27 9.15 2.48
N ILE A 59 2.40 8.56 2.87
CA ILE A 59 3.46 9.27 3.61
C ILE A 59 4.06 10.40 2.76
N LEU A 60 4.39 10.14 1.49
CA LEU A 60 4.94 11.16 0.58
C LEU A 60 3.99 12.33 0.38
N ILE A 61 2.69 12.05 0.22
CA ILE A 61 1.66 13.09 0.15
C ILE A 61 1.59 13.87 1.46
N CYS A 62 1.62 13.18 2.61
CA CYS A 62 1.60 13.86 3.90
C CYS A 62 2.86 14.71 4.17
N LEU A 63 3.98 14.39 3.53
CA LEU A 63 5.22 15.17 3.63
C LEU A 63 5.30 16.30 2.61
N THR A 64 4.36 16.39 1.67
CA THR A 64 4.34 17.44 0.65
C THR A 64 3.93 18.76 1.32
N PRO A 65 4.72 19.84 1.18
CA PRO A 65 4.37 21.13 1.75
C PRO A 65 3.02 21.65 1.22
N ASP A 66 2.22 22.26 2.09
CA ASP A 66 0.88 22.78 1.74
C ASP A 66 0.92 23.75 0.55
N ALA A 67 1.95 24.60 0.46
CA ALA A 67 2.12 25.54 -0.66
C ALA A 67 2.36 24.83 -2.00
N ASP A 68 3.15 23.76 -2.02
CA ASP A 68 3.40 22.95 -3.21
C ASP A 68 2.17 22.11 -3.59
N TRP A 69 1.42 21.66 -2.58
CA TRP A 69 0.17 20.95 -2.76
C TRP A 69 -0.90 21.85 -3.39
N ASP A 70 -1.08 23.05 -2.85
CA ASP A 70 -2.06 24.02 -3.32
C ASP A 70 -1.74 24.50 -4.74
N ALA A 71 -0.47 24.75 -5.05
CA ALA A 71 -0.05 25.13 -6.40
C ALA A 71 -0.36 24.06 -7.45
N ARG A 72 -0.37 22.77 -7.06
CA ARG A 72 -0.61 21.64 -7.98
C ARG A 72 -2.07 21.23 -8.07
N HIS A 73 -2.82 21.29 -6.97
CA HIS A 73 -4.16 20.72 -6.88
C HIS A 73 -5.27 21.75 -6.61
N ASN A 74 -4.93 22.96 -6.14
CA ASN A 74 -5.87 24.06 -5.88
C ASN A 74 -5.57 25.37 -6.68
N PRO A 75 -4.99 25.35 -7.90
CA PRO A 75 -4.51 26.58 -8.54
C PRO A 75 -5.60 27.62 -8.80
N ASP A 76 -6.86 27.20 -9.00
CA ASP A 76 -8.00 28.08 -9.30
C ASP A 76 -9.14 28.01 -8.27
N SER A 77 -8.97 27.30 -7.15
CA SER A 77 -10.08 27.05 -6.20
C SER A 77 -10.21 28.13 -5.12
N GLY A 78 -9.18 28.96 -4.91
CA GLY A 78 -9.12 29.96 -3.84
C GLY A 78 -9.08 29.36 -2.43
N ILE A 79 -8.95 28.03 -2.32
CA ILE A 79 -8.86 27.31 -1.05
C ILE A 79 -7.38 27.16 -0.70
N GLN A 80 -7.01 27.66 0.47
CA GLN A 80 -5.68 27.47 1.02
C GLN A 80 -5.72 26.29 2.00
N SER A 81 -4.89 25.28 1.77
CA SER A 81 -4.80 24.10 2.61
C SER A 81 -3.99 24.45 3.88
N ASP A 82 -4.63 24.39 5.05
CA ASP A 82 -3.97 24.54 6.36
C ASP A 82 -3.97 23.17 7.06
N ASN A 83 -3.17 22.26 6.51
CA ASN A 83 -3.13 20.87 6.90
C ASN A 83 -2.09 20.70 8.00
N ARG A 84 -2.46 21.11 9.21
CA ARG A 84 -1.59 21.14 10.40
C ARG A 84 -1.21 19.73 10.91
N TRP A 85 -1.56 19.42 12.16
CA TRP A 85 -1.18 18.17 12.82
C TRP A 85 -1.88 16.92 12.28
N SER A 86 -3.02 17.07 11.61
CA SER A 86 -3.79 15.94 11.06
C SER A 86 -2.96 15.12 10.08
N VAL A 87 -2.22 15.79 9.19
CA VAL A 87 -1.39 15.15 8.16
C VAL A 87 -0.20 14.42 8.78
N VAL A 88 0.39 14.98 9.84
CA VAL A 88 1.46 14.33 10.60
C VAL A 88 0.97 13.04 11.26
N LEU A 89 -0.20 13.06 11.89
CA LEU A 89 -0.78 11.85 12.51
C LEU A 89 -1.11 10.77 11.47
N ILE A 90 -1.60 11.18 10.30
CA ILE A 90 -1.85 10.26 9.18
C ILE A 90 -0.53 9.65 8.69
N ALA A 91 0.55 10.46 8.55
CA ALA A 91 1.86 9.96 8.17
C ALA A 91 2.41 8.94 9.17
N ILE A 92 2.27 9.20 10.47
CA ILE A 92 2.71 8.29 11.54
C ILE A 92 1.92 6.98 11.48
N ALA A 93 0.59 7.05 11.38
CA ALA A 93 -0.26 5.86 11.28
C ALA A 93 0.05 5.05 10.00
N ALA A 94 0.27 5.75 8.88
CA ALA A 94 0.67 5.15 7.61
C ALA A 94 2.01 4.42 7.74
N LEU A 95 3.02 5.07 8.30
CA LEU A 95 4.34 4.49 8.52
C LEU A 95 4.29 3.26 9.45
N LEU A 96 3.55 3.36 10.56
CA LEU A 96 3.43 2.29 11.54
C LEU A 96 2.78 1.05 10.93
N LEU A 97 1.61 1.20 10.32
CA LEU A 97 0.87 0.09 9.70
C LEU A 97 1.62 -0.47 8.48
N GLY A 98 2.22 0.40 7.66
CA GLY A 98 3.01 0.00 6.50
C GLY A 98 4.23 -0.82 6.89
N THR A 99 4.93 -0.42 7.94
CA THR A 99 6.11 -1.15 8.45
C THR A 99 5.73 -2.49 9.07
N ILE A 100 4.64 -2.55 9.86
CA ILE A 100 4.13 -3.80 10.42
C ILE A 100 3.80 -4.79 9.31
N LEU A 101 3.04 -4.35 8.31
CA LEU A 101 2.68 -5.20 7.17
C LEU A 101 3.91 -5.65 6.39
N LEU A 102 4.83 -4.72 6.10
CA LEU A 102 6.07 -5.03 5.38
C LEU A 102 6.89 -6.10 6.11
N MET A 103 7.08 -5.95 7.42
CA MET A 103 7.83 -6.91 8.23
C MET A 103 7.14 -8.27 8.28
N ALA A 104 5.81 -8.31 8.45
CA ALA A 104 5.06 -9.57 8.44
C ALA A 104 5.20 -10.32 7.10
N VAL A 105 5.06 -9.62 5.98
CA VAL A 105 5.17 -10.18 4.63
C VAL A 105 6.59 -10.66 4.35
N LEU A 106 7.60 -9.91 4.75
CA LEU A 106 9.01 -10.32 4.64
C LEU A 106 9.28 -11.58 5.45
N ALA A 107 8.80 -11.66 6.68
CA ALA A 107 8.96 -12.84 7.53
C ALA A 107 8.35 -14.09 6.89
N ILE A 108 7.09 -13.99 6.43
CA ILE A 108 6.38 -15.10 5.77
C ILE A 108 7.07 -15.51 4.46
N GLY A 109 7.50 -14.53 3.65
CA GLY A 109 8.18 -14.79 2.39
C GLY A 109 9.54 -15.47 2.59
N LEU A 110 10.32 -15.03 3.57
CA LEU A 110 11.60 -15.64 3.92
C LEU A 110 11.42 -17.05 4.48
N GLU A 111 10.47 -17.25 5.40
CA GLU A 111 10.13 -18.58 5.93
C GLU A 111 9.80 -19.55 4.79
N GLY A 112 8.90 -19.17 3.88
CA GLY A 112 8.55 -19.98 2.72
C GLY A 112 9.72 -20.25 1.78
N TYR A 113 10.62 -19.29 1.57
CA TYR A 113 11.83 -19.48 0.76
C TYR A 113 12.79 -20.50 1.39
N PHE A 114 13.03 -20.41 2.70
CA PHE A 114 13.90 -21.35 3.41
C PHE A 114 13.30 -22.76 3.44
N GLU A 115 11.99 -22.89 3.62
CA GLU A 115 11.29 -24.18 3.60
C GLU A 115 11.38 -24.85 2.21
N ALA A 116 11.18 -24.07 1.15
CA ALA A 116 11.34 -24.53 -0.24
C ALA A 116 12.79 -24.93 -0.57
N THR A 117 13.78 -24.28 0.05
CA THR A 117 15.19 -24.64 -0.16
C THR A 117 15.55 -25.92 0.59
N ARG A 118 15.10 -26.06 1.85
CA ARG A 118 15.35 -27.25 2.68
C ARG A 118 14.78 -28.53 2.06
N THR A 119 13.59 -28.45 1.47
CA THR A 119 12.92 -29.59 0.83
C THR A 119 13.61 -30.06 -0.46
N ARG A 120 14.33 -29.18 -1.17
CA ARG A 120 15.08 -29.53 -2.39
C ARG A 120 16.44 -30.18 -2.12
N THR A 121 16.97 -30.04 -0.91
CA THR A 121 18.29 -30.55 -0.51
C THR A 121 18.24 -31.92 0.17
N MET A 122 17.05 -32.46 0.42
CA MET A 122 16.80 -33.81 0.95
C MET A 122 16.35 -34.73 -0.17
#